data_AF-A0A8B8BV29-F1
#
_entry.id   AF-A0A8B8BV29-F1
#
_cell.length_a   1.000
_cell.length_b   1.000
_cell.length_c   1.000
_cell.angle_alpha   90.00
_cell.angle_beta   90.00
_cell.angle_gamma   90.00
#
_symmetry.space_group_name_H-M   'P 1'
#
loop_
_entity.id
_entity.type
_entity.pdbx_description
1 polymer ?
#
loop_
_entity_poly.entity_id
_entity_poly.type
_entity_poly.pdbx_seq_one_letter_code
_entity_poly.pdbx_strand_id
1 'polypeptide(L)'
;MVATGIVTMTEDGKYSLPHDKSVINMWGHASTLFPIFCELFPKLEEATSQDGPSGYPSYNPFLQWVDICRSTETLKTWNEMFLVPFMKLKPGDTFTILDLGCGFGKHSREVAKLYPNSKIFGIDMDERSIEHAKKEISTCGPNNIEYFAPKEEIFQKSGRKIRFCIINDVYTTRMR
;
A
#
# COMPACT_ATOMS: atom_id res chain seq x y z
N MET A 1 14.75 8.12 26.42
CA MET A 1 14.37 6.71 26.63
C MET A 1 14.04 6.41 28.09
N VAL A 2 14.97 6.65 29.04
CA VAL A 2 14.68 6.43 30.48
C VAL A 2 13.69 7.46 31.03
N ALA A 3 13.95 8.76 30.84
CA ALA A 3 13.06 9.84 31.29
C ALA A 3 11.64 9.76 30.67
N THR A 4 11.50 9.08 29.53
CA THR A 4 10.24 8.90 28.81
C THR A 4 9.58 7.55 29.10
N GLY A 5 10.12 6.75 30.03
CA GLY A 5 9.56 5.47 30.45
C GLY A 5 9.63 4.34 29.42
N ILE A 6 10.38 4.51 28.32
CA ILE A 6 10.52 3.47 27.28
C ILE A 6 11.52 2.40 27.73
N VAL A 7 12.55 2.81 28.48
CA VAL A 7 13.59 1.94 29.04
C VAL A 7 13.63 2.20 30.54
N THR A 8 13.84 1.16 31.34
CA THR A 8 14.14 1.29 32.77
C THR A 8 15.62 1.08 32.99
N MET A 9 16.20 1.85 33.91
CA MET A 9 17.58 1.66 34.37
C MET A 9 17.53 0.95 35.72
N THR A 10 18.23 -0.17 35.83
CA THR A 10 18.37 -0.93 37.08
C THR A 10 19.41 -0.28 37.98
N GLU A 11 19.39 -0.61 39.28
CA GLU A 11 20.33 -0.04 40.26
C GLU A 11 21.81 -0.34 39.93
N ASP A 12 22.10 -1.44 39.21
CA ASP A 12 23.42 -1.80 38.72
C ASP A 12 23.81 -1.12 37.39
N GLY A 13 23.04 -0.12 36.95
CA GLY A 13 23.33 0.69 35.76
C GLY A 13 23.02 0.00 34.42
N LYS A 14 22.33 -1.15 34.43
CA LYS A 14 21.87 -1.81 33.20
C LYS A 14 20.53 -1.24 32.75
N TYR A 15 20.19 -1.52 31.49
CA TYR A 15 18.94 -1.09 30.88
C TYR A 15 18.04 -2.29 30.59
N SER A 16 16.75 -2.14 30.83
CA SER A 16 15.74 -3.14 30.46
C SER A 16 14.56 -2.50 29.73
N LEU A 17 13.94 -3.25 28.83
CA LEU A 17 12.71 -2.85 28.14
C LEU A 17 11.53 -3.45 28.91
N PRO A 18 10.76 -2.66 29.66
CA PRO A 18 9.68 -3.17 30.51
C PRO A 18 8.40 -3.47 29.72
N HIS A 19 8.43 -3.29 28.40
CA HIS A 19 7.27 -3.40 27.51
C HIS A 19 7.36 -4.66 26.67
N ASP A 20 6.20 -5.24 26.36
CA ASP A 20 6.11 -6.37 25.44
C ASP A 20 6.70 -6.04 24.07
N LYS A 21 7.29 -7.06 23.44
CA LYS A 21 7.90 -6.93 22.11
C LYS A 21 6.92 -6.38 21.07
N SER A 22 5.63 -6.72 21.16
CA SER A 22 4.59 -6.19 20.29
C SER A 22 4.44 -4.67 20.41
N VAL A 23 4.45 -4.13 21.63
CA VAL A 23 4.35 -2.70 21.91
C VAL A 23 5.59 -1.97 21.40
N ILE A 24 6.78 -2.51 21.67
CA ILE A 24 8.04 -1.93 21.18
C ILE A 24 8.08 -1.92 19.65
N ASN A 25 7.65 -3.00 18.99
CA ASN A 25 7.59 -3.05 17.53
C ASN A 25 6.59 -2.02 16.97
N MET A 26 5.41 -1.90 17.57
CA MET A 26 4.42 -0.90 17.17
C MET A 26 4.97 0.52 17.30
N TRP A 27 5.58 0.87 18.43
CA TRP A 27 6.18 2.19 18.64
C TRP A 27 7.34 2.44 17.68
N GLY A 28 8.20 1.44 17.46
CA GLY A 28 9.28 1.52 16.49
C GLY A 28 8.75 1.83 15.09
N HIS A 29 7.77 1.08 14.61
CA HIS A 29 7.16 1.31 13.31
C HIS A 29 6.41 2.64 13.20
N ALA A 30 5.69 3.08 14.24
CA ALA A 30 5.03 4.38 14.25
C ALA A 30 6.07 5.52 14.26
N SER A 31 7.20 5.33 14.95
CA SER A 31 8.22 6.37 15.08
C SER A 31 8.91 6.72 13.76
N THR A 32 8.92 5.80 12.78
CA THR A 32 9.48 6.08 11.45
C THR A 32 8.63 7.03 10.63
N LEU A 33 7.37 7.30 11.03
CA LEU A 33 6.54 8.33 10.41
C LEU A 33 6.95 9.75 10.78
N PHE A 34 7.52 9.97 11.97
CA PHE A 34 7.87 11.32 12.42
C PHE A 34 8.81 12.05 11.45
N PRO A 35 9.95 11.49 11.00
CA PRO A 35 10.81 12.19 10.04
C PRO A 35 10.11 12.44 8.70
N ILE A 36 9.30 11.49 8.21
CA ILE A 36 8.53 11.61 6.97
C ILE A 36 7.56 12.80 7.08
N PHE A 37 6.83 12.93 8.20
CA PHE A 37 5.93 14.05 8.41
C PHE A 37 6.67 15.36 8.62
N CYS A 38 7.77 15.38 9.37
CA CYS A 38 8.65 16.55 9.51
C CYS A 38 9.07 17.12 8.15
N GLU A 39 9.42 16.27 7.19
CA GLU A 39 9.75 16.69 5.83
C GLU A 39 8.54 17.15 4.99
N LEU A 40 7.34 16.67 5.32
CA LEU A 40 6.09 17.05 4.66
C LEU A 40 5.48 18.35 5.20
N PHE A 41 5.79 18.74 6.44
CA PHE A 41 5.19 19.92 7.09
C PHE A 41 5.23 21.19 6.23
N PRO A 42 6.37 21.59 5.62
CA PRO A 42 6.40 22.78 4.77
C PRO A 42 5.46 22.72 3.56
N LYS A 43 5.31 21.53 2.95
CA LYS A 43 4.40 21.32 1.82
C LYS A 43 2.94 21.35 2.26
N LEU A 44 2.67 20.86 3.47
CA LEU A 44 1.34 20.93 4.07
C LEU A 44 0.97 22.37 4.39
N GLU A 45 1.88 23.16 4.94
CA GLU A 45 1.70 24.59 5.19
C GLU A 45 1.41 25.35 3.89
N GLU A 46 2.18 25.09 2.83
CA GLU A 46 1.96 25.67 1.50
C GLU A 46 0.56 25.32 0.95
N ALA A 47 0.21 24.02 0.95
CA ALA A 47 -1.07 23.53 0.44
C ALA A 47 -2.30 23.98 1.25
N THR A 48 -2.10 24.41 2.50
CA THR A 48 -3.18 24.90 3.38
C THR A 48 -3.26 26.43 3.45
N SER A 49 -2.35 27.13 2.78
CA SER A 49 -2.40 28.59 2.66
C SER A 49 -3.59 29.05 1.79
N GLN A 50 -4.00 30.33 1.94
CA GLN A 50 -5.15 30.87 1.21
C GLN A 50 -5.00 30.76 -0.31
N ASP A 51 -3.78 30.96 -0.81
CA ASP A 51 -3.43 30.89 -2.24
C ASP A 51 -2.70 29.56 -2.60
N GLY A 52 -2.76 28.58 -1.69
CA GLY A 52 -2.05 27.32 -1.81
C GLY A 52 -2.60 26.42 -2.93
N PRO A 53 -1.78 25.51 -3.46
CA PRO A 53 -2.26 24.50 -4.41
C PRO A 53 -3.29 23.57 -3.76
N SER A 54 -4.14 22.94 -4.57
CA SER A 54 -5.09 21.92 -4.11
C SER A 54 -4.36 20.62 -3.72
N GLY A 55 -3.70 20.63 -2.56
CA GLY A 55 -2.89 19.53 -2.03
C GLY A 55 -1.43 19.60 -2.48
N TYR A 56 -0.66 18.56 -2.12
CA TYR A 56 0.74 18.40 -2.49
C TYR A 56 0.95 17.08 -3.27
N PRO A 57 1.97 16.99 -4.14
CA PRO A 57 2.26 15.77 -4.89
C PRO A 57 2.59 14.58 -4.00
N SER A 58 2.43 13.36 -4.52
CA SER A 58 2.82 12.13 -3.82
C SER A 58 4.29 12.18 -3.38
N TYR A 59 4.55 11.76 -2.15
CA TYR A 59 5.87 11.81 -1.54
C TYR A 59 6.44 10.40 -1.38
N ASN A 60 7.54 10.14 -2.08
CA ASN A 60 8.07 8.78 -2.25
C ASN A 60 8.42 8.08 -0.91
N PRO A 61 9.05 8.73 0.09
CA PRO A 61 9.30 8.09 1.38
C PRO A 61 8.01 7.65 2.10
N PHE A 62 6.92 8.41 1.96
CA PHE A 62 5.62 8.01 2.49
C PHE A 62 5.07 6.78 1.75
N LEU A 63 5.15 6.75 0.41
CA LEU A 63 4.72 5.59 -0.38
C LEU A 63 5.51 4.32 -0.04
N GLN A 64 6.83 4.46 0.13
CA GLN A 64 7.69 3.36 0.56
C GLN A 64 7.34 2.87 1.97
N TRP A 65 7.05 3.78 2.89
CA TRP A 65 6.61 3.43 4.24
C TRP A 65 5.29 2.65 4.20
N VAL A 66 4.31 3.08 3.40
CA VAL A 66 3.03 2.36 3.23
C VAL A 66 3.27 0.95 2.70
N ASP A 67 4.15 0.76 1.72
CA ASP A 67 4.48 -0.57 1.19
C ASP A 67 5.13 -1.49 2.24
N ILE A 68 6.04 -0.95 3.05
CA ILE A 68 6.67 -1.68 4.16
C ILE A 68 5.62 -2.11 5.19
N CYS A 69 4.71 -1.21 5.56
CA CYS A 69 3.65 -1.50 6.53
C CYS A 69 2.66 -2.57 6.05
N ARG A 70 2.41 -2.65 4.73
CA ARG A 70 1.53 -3.67 4.13
C ARG A 70 2.29 -4.97 3.93
N SER A 71 2.53 -5.72 5.00
CA SER A 71 3.17 -7.04 4.92
C SER A 71 2.36 -8.03 4.07
N THR A 72 3.02 -9.04 3.50
CA THR A 72 2.34 -10.12 2.75
C THR A 72 1.27 -10.80 3.60
N GLU A 73 1.55 -11.07 4.87
CA GLU A 73 0.60 -11.70 5.79
C GLU A 73 -0.63 -10.82 6.01
N THR A 74 -0.42 -9.53 6.26
CA THR A 74 -1.50 -8.55 6.42
C THR A 74 -2.39 -8.46 5.18
N LEU A 75 -1.80 -8.52 3.98
CA LEU A 75 -2.55 -8.50 2.72
C LEU A 75 -3.35 -9.78 2.49
N LYS A 76 -2.80 -10.95 2.86
CA LYS A 76 -3.53 -12.23 2.81
C LYS A 76 -4.73 -12.22 3.74
N THR A 77 -4.53 -11.84 5.00
CA THR A 77 -5.63 -11.70 5.97
C THR A 77 -6.69 -10.72 5.48
N TRP A 78 -6.27 -9.56 4.93
CA TRP A 78 -7.21 -8.60 4.36
C TRP A 78 -8.02 -9.21 3.20
N ASN A 79 -7.38 -9.97 2.31
CA ASN A 79 -8.06 -10.66 1.21
C ASN A 79 -9.08 -11.68 1.71
N GLU A 80 -8.73 -12.49 2.70
CA GLU A 80 -9.63 -13.50 3.28
C GLU A 80 -10.84 -12.86 3.97
N MET A 81 -10.63 -11.74 4.68
CA MET A 81 -11.70 -11.06 5.40
C MET A 81 -12.61 -10.23 4.47
N PHE A 82 -12.05 -9.56 3.47
CA PHE A 82 -12.75 -8.51 2.73
C PHE A 82 -12.87 -8.74 1.23
N LEU A 83 -11.96 -9.49 0.61
CA LEU A 83 -12.05 -9.75 -0.84
C LEU A 83 -12.84 -11.03 -1.11
N VAL A 84 -12.35 -12.16 -0.61
CA VAL A 84 -12.89 -13.51 -0.88
C VAL A 84 -14.41 -13.61 -0.64
N PRO A 85 -14.96 -13.13 0.49
CA PRO A 85 -16.39 -13.28 0.77
C PRO A 85 -17.29 -12.51 -0.21
N PHE A 86 -16.78 -11.46 -0.86
CA PHE A 86 -17.56 -10.58 -1.72
C PHE A 86 -17.53 -11.00 -3.20
N MET A 87 -16.55 -11.80 -3.62
CA MET A 87 -16.36 -12.17 -5.02
C MET A 87 -17.46 -13.10 -5.54
N LYS A 88 -18.12 -13.88 -4.66
CA LYS A 88 -19.24 -14.78 -4.98
C LYS A 88 -18.97 -15.65 -6.21
N LEU A 89 -17.80 -16.28 -6.25
CA LEU A 89 -17.32 -17.05 -7.40
C LEU A 89 -17.87 -18.48 -7.39
N LYS A 90 -18.09 -19.03 -8.58
CA LYS A 90 -18.34 -20.47 -8.76
C LYS A 90 -17.02 -21.20 -9.01
N PRO A 91 -16.93 -22.51 -8.71
CA PRO A 91 -15.76 -23.31 -9.09
C PRO A 91 -15.48 -23.18 -10.59
N GLY A 92 -14.23 -22.84 -10.93
CA GLY A 92 -13.79 -22.68 -12.32
C GLY A 92 -14.06 -21.30 -12.94
N ASP A 93 -14.67 -20.36 -12.22
CA ASP A 93 -14.85 -18.98 -12.72
C ASP A 93 -13.50 -18.37 -13.10
N THR A 94 -13.39 -17.88 -14.34
CA THR A 94 -12.29 -17.02 -14.80
C THR A 94 -12.83 -15.61 -15.01
N PHE A 95 -12.03 -14.62 -14.65
CA PHE A 95 -12.46 -13.22 -14.70
C PHE A 95 -11.27 -12.28 -14.76
N THR A 96 -11.59 -10.99 -14.90
CA THR A 96 -10.62 -9.90 -14.88
C THR A 96 -10.85 -9.02 -13.67
N ILE A 97 -9.79 -8.75 -12.91
CA ILE A 97 -9.75 -7.77 -11.82
C ILE A 97 -8.95 -6.55 -12.28
N LEU A 98 -9.47 -5.36 -12.01
CA LEU A 98 -8.71 -4.12 -12.02
C LEU A 98 -8.38 -3.71 -10.57
N ASP A 99 -7.11 -3.47 -10.28
CA ASP A 99 -6.61 -2.89 -9.04
C ASP A 99 -6.23 -1.43 -9.33
N LEU A 100 -7.09 -0.50 -8.93
CA LEU A 100 -6.94 0.92 -9.19
C LEU A 100 -6.20 1.56 -8.02
N GLY A 101 -5.10 2.26 -8.30
CA GLY A 101 -4.14 2.74 -7.31
C GLY A 101 -3.29 1.60 -6.73
N CYS A 102 -2.74 0.74 -7.59
CA CYS A 102 -2.08 -0.49 -7.17
C CYS A 102 -0.72 -0.26 -6.47
N GLY A 103 -0.18 0.96 -6.48
CA GLY A 103 1.14 1.30 -5.95
C GLY A 103 2.23 0.38 -6.49
N PHE A 104 3.07 -0.15 -5.59
CA PHE A 104 4.14 -1.11 -5.91
C PHE A 104 3.62 -2.52 -6.28
N GLY A 105 2.31 -2.69 -6.41
CA GLY A 105 1.66 -3.90 -6.92
C GLY A 105 1.62 -5.08 -5.93
N LYS A 106 1.97 -4.86 -4.66
CA LYS A 106 2.09 -5.94 -3.66
C LYS A 106 0.76 -6.64 -3.42
N HIS A 107 -0.32 -5.87 -3.28
CA HIS A 107 -1.67 -6.42 -3.14
C HIS A 107 -2.10 -7.16 -4.41
N SER A 108 -1.88 -6.56 -5.58
CA SER A 108 -2.17 -7.16 -6.88
C SER A 108 -1.46 -8.51 -7.06
N ARG A 109 -0.20 -8.65 -6.62
CA ARG A 109 0.53 -9.94 -6.64
C ARG A 109 -0.11 -10.98 -5.73
N GLU A 110 -0.57 -10.61 -4.53
CA GLU A 110 -1.27 -11.55 -3.64
C GLU A 110 -2.64 -11.96 -4.20
N VAL A 111 -3.37 -11.04 -4.82
CA VAL A 111 -4.63 -11.34 -5.52
C VAL A 111 -4.39 -12.26 -6.72
N ALA A 112 -3.31 -12.04 -7.47
CA ALA A 112 -2.93 -12.87 -8.61
C ALA A 112 -2.62 -14.33 -8.21
N LYS A 113 -1.95 -14.52 -7.06
CA LYS A 113 -1.72 -15.85 -6.46
C LYS A 113 -3.02 -16.53 -6.02
N LEU A 114 -3.96 -15.76 -5.47
CA LEU A 114 -5.25 -16.26 -5.00
C LEU A 114 -6.15 -16.72 -6.16
N TYR A 115 -6.04 -16.09 -7.33
CA TYR A 115 -6.84 -16.39 -8.52
C TYR A 115 -5.96 -16.68 -9.76
N PRO A 116 -5.24 -17.82 -9.81
CA PRO A 116 -4.22 -18.09 -10.82
C PRO A 116 -4.76 -18.19 -12.26
N ASN A 117 -6.04 -18.51 -12.43
CA ASN A 117 -6.67 -18.63 -13.76
C ASN A 117 -7.36 -17.32 -14.21
N SER A 118 -7.34 -16.29 -13.37
CA SER A 118 -7.94 -14.99 -13.64
C SER A 118 -6.88 -13.97 -14.02
N LYS A 119 -7.27 -12.91 -14.71
CA LYS A 119 -6.37 -11.84 -15.16
C LYS A 119 -6.42 -10.63 -14.23
N ILE A 120 -5.26 -10.13 -13.82
CA ILE A 120 -5.16 -8.99 -12.92
C ILE A 120 -4.50 -7.83 -13.68
N PHE A 121 -5.09 -6.65 -13.53
CA PHE A 121 -4.57 -5.40 -14.06
C PHE A 121 -4.34 -4.43 -12.93
N GLY A 122 -3.11 -3.94 -12.76
CA GLY A 122 -2.80 -2.88 -11.81
C GLY A 122 -2.58 -1.55 -12.53
N ILE A 123 -3.20 -0.48 -12.05
CA ILE A 123 -2.97 0.89 -12.55
C ILE A 123 -2.62 1.78 -11.37
N ASP A 124 -1.62 2.63 -11.55
CA ASP A 124 -1.26 3.67 -10.59
C ASP A 124 -0.83 4.93 -11.34
N MET A 125 -1.03 6.10 -10.75
CA MET A 125 -0.58 7.37 -11.33
C MET A 125 0.91 7.63 -11.13
N ASP A 126 1.53 7.01 -10.13
CA ASP A 126 2.96 7.11 -9.89
C ASP A 126 3.73 6.14 -10.81
N GLU A 127 4.36 6.69 -11.86
CA GLU A 127 5.12 5.91 -12.84
C GLU A 127 6.24 5.09 -12.18
N ARG A 128 6.88 5.62 -11.13
CA ARG A 128 7.92 4.91 -10.37
C ARG A 128 7.37 3.66 -9.68
N SER A 129 6.16 3.75 -9.14
CA SER A 129 5.47 2.61 -8.53
C SER A 129 5.20 1.51 -9.56
N ILE A 130 4.76 1.89 -10.76
CA ILE A 130 4.53 0.96 -11.86
C ILE A 130 5.82 0.31 -12.36
N GLU A 131 6.90 1.08 -12.52
CA GLU A 131 8.22 0.55 -12.88
C GLU A 131 8.71 -0.48 -11.85
N HIS A 132 8.56 -0.17 -10.55
CA HIS A 132 8.88 -1.11 -9.48
C HIS A 132 8.02 -2.37 -9.57
N ALA A 133 6.70 -2.23 -9.72
CA ALA A 133 5.77 -3.35 -9.81
C ALA A 133 6.08 -4.27 -11.01
N LYS A 134 6.39 -3.68 -12.18
CA LYS A 134 6.82 -4.40 -13.39
C LYS A 134 8.13 -5.17 -13.15
N LYS A 135 9.11 -4.53 -12.50
CA LYS A 135 10.39 -5.17 -12.15
C LYS A 135 10.19 -6.38 -11.23
N GLU A 136 9.37 -6.24 -10.19
CA GLU A 136 9.07 -7.31 -9.24
C GLU A 136 8.45 -8.55 -9.90
N ILE A 137 7.61 -8.37 -10.92
CA ILE A 137 7.02 -9.52 -11.62
C ILE A 137 7.94 -10.15 -12.66
N SER A 138 8.87 -9.38 -13.24
CA SER A 138 9.81 -9.89 -14.24
C SER A 138 10.84 -10.89 -13.69
N THR A 139 11.12 -10.84 -12.38
CA THR A 139 12.15 -11.68 -11.76
C THR A 139 11.58 -13.03 -11.32
N CYS A 140 10.45 -13.04 -10.60
CA CYS A 140 9.82 -14.25 -10.03
C CYS A 140 8.30 -14.09 -9.78
N GLY A 141 7.60 -13.20 -10.49
CA GLY A 141 6.20 -12.88 -10.20
C GLY A 141 5.16 -13.83 -10.79
N PRO A 142 3.87 -13.66 -10.41
CA PRO A 142 2.77 -14.31 -11.10
C PRO A 142 2.71 -13.89 -12.57
N ASN A 143 2.36 -14.82 -13.47
CA ASN A 143 2.29 -14.54 -14.91
C ASN A 143 0.94 -13.98 -15.37
N ASN A 144 -0.04 -13.93 -14.47
CA ASN A 144 -1.42 -13.53 -14.75
C ASN A 144 -1.71 -12.06 -14.39
N ILE A 145 -0.67 -11.23 -14.31
CA ILE A 145 -0.78 -9.82 -13.94
C ILE A 145 -0.03 -8.91 -14.92
N GLU A 146 -0.64 -7.77 -15.26
CA GLU A 146 -0.03 -6.69 -16.05
C GLU A 146 -0.23 -5.34 -15.32
N TYR A 147 0.79 -4.47 -15.34
CA TYR A 147 0.75 -3.14 -14.73
C TYR A 147 0.84 -2.04 -15.78
N PHE A 148 0.17 -0.92 -15.55
CA PHE A 148 0.06 0.18 -16.51
C PHE A 148 0.13 1.54 -15.82
N ALA A 149 0.89 2.47 -16.41
CA ALA A 149 0.80 3.89 -16.05
C ALA A 149 -0.43 4.53 -16.75
N PRO A 150 -0.97 5.67 -16.27
CA PRO A 150 -2.21 6.25 -16.79
C PRO A 150 -2.09 6.77 -18.23
N LYS A 151 -0.87 7.12 -18.64
CA LYS A 151 -0.55 7.54 -20.01
C LYS A 151 -0.65 6.37 -21.00
N GLU A 152 -0.65 5.13 -20.52
CA GLU A 152 -0.90 3.97 -21.35
C GLU A 152 -2.42 3.93 -21.63
N GLU A 153 -2.85 4.40 -22.81
CA GLU A 153 -4.26 4.48 -23.28
C GLU A 153 -5.01 3.12 -23.35
N ILE A 154 -4.43 2.07 -22.76
CA ILE A 154 -4.80 0.68 -22.95
C ILE A 154 -6.18 0.39 -22.37
N PHE A 155 -6.59 1.02 -21.28
CA PHE A 155 -7.89 0.69 -20.66
C PHE A 155 -9.09 1.27 -21.40
N GLN A 156 -8.98 2.47 -21.97
CA GLN A 156 -10.09 3.10 -22.68
C GLN A 156 -10.33 2.49 -24.06
N LYS A 157 -9.30 1.96 -24.73
CA LYS A 157 -9.39 1.43 -26.10
C LYS A 157 -9.53 -0.09 -26.21
N SER A 158 -9.22 -0.86 -25.17
CA SER A 158 -9.03 -2.31 -25.31
C SER A 158 -10.30 -3.18 -25.27
N GLY A 159 -11.49 -2.61 -25.05
CA GLY A 159 -12.74 -3.38 -24.97
C GLY A 159 -12.73 -4.48 -23.88
N ARG A 160 -11.77 -4.44 -22.94
CA ARG A 160 -11.56 -5.45 -21.92
C ARG A 160 -12.70 -5.38 -20.90
N LYS A 161 -13.45 -6.46 -20.74
CA LYS A 161 -14.50 -6.57 -19.73
C LYS A 161 -13.87 -6.83 -18.35
N ILE A 162 -13.93 -5.84 -17.47
CA ILE A 162 -13.52 -5.96 -16.06
C ILE A 162 -14.74 -6.45 -15.27
N ARG A 163 -14.59 -7.53 -14.49
CA ARG A 163 -15.67 -8.06 -13.64
C ARG A 163 -15.63 -7.44 -12.25
N PHE A 164 -14.44 -7.20 -11.73
CA PHE A 164 -14.24 -6.65 -10.38
C PHE A 164 -13.23 -5.51 -10.42
N CYS A 165 -13.48 -4.49 -9.61
CA CYS A 165 -12.57 -3.38 -9.38
C CYS A 165 -12.23 -3.35 -7.88
N ILE A 166 -10.94 -3.36 -7.56
CA ILE A 166 -10.39 -3.18 -6.22
C ILE A 166 -9.90 -1.74 -6.15
N ILE A 167 -10.31 -1.05 -5.09
CA ILE A 167 -9.87 0.32 -4.78
C ILE A 167 -9.53 0.33 -3.30
N ASN A 168 -8.27 0.05 -3.00
CA ASN A 168 -7.80 -0.15 -1.62
C ASN A 168 -6.95 1.06 -1.19
N ASP A 169 -7.40 1.78 -0.16
CA ASP A 169 -6.75 2.99 0.38
C ASP A 169 -6.49 4.14 -0.63
N VAL A 170 -7.20 4.17 -1.76
CA VAL A 170 -7.02 5.23 -2.78
C VAL A 170 -7.91 6.44 -2.54
N TYR A 171 -9.17 6.21 -2.16
CA TYR A 171 -10.09 7.29 -1.84
C TYR A 171 -10.16 7.49 -0.34
N THR A 172 -9.78 8.68 0.11
CA THR A 172 -10.26 9.20 1.38
C THR A 172 -11.56 9.95 1.09
N THR A 173 -12.65 9.57 1.76
CA THR A 173 -13.93 10.27 1.61
C THR A 173 -13.74 11.75 1.91
N ARG A 174 -13.93 12.61 0.90
CA ARG A 174 -14.15 14.05 1.13
C ARG A 174 -15.42 14.16 1.97
N MET A 175 -15.28 14.36 3.28
CA MET A 175 -16.40 14.87 4.06
C MET A 175 -16.70 16.27 3.51
N ARG A 176 -17.81 16.39 2.79
CA ARG A 176 -18.39 17.68 2.44
C ARG A 176 -19.13 18.23 3.64
#